data_AF-A0A0C2ZDR7-F1
#
_entry.id   AF-A0A0C2ZDR7-F1
#
_cell.length_a   1.000
_cell.length_b   1.000
_cell.length_c   1.000
_cell.angle_alpha   90.00
_cell.angle_beta   90.00
_cell.angle_gamma   90.00
#
_symmetry.space_group_name_H-M   'P 1'
#
loop_
_entity.id
_entity.type
_entity.pdbx_description
1 polymer ?
#
loop_
_entity_poly.entity_id
_entity_poly.type
_entity_poly.pdbx_seq_one_letter_code
_entity_poly.pdbx_strand_id
1 'polypeptide(L)' 'MQWLDAFKIALITQNWQRIEELNDALPSFETLDEMYQAQALLNEAITLYQERKLQLKSEMQKNRKTKKYLA' A
#
# COMPACT_ATOMS: atom_id res chain seq x y z
N MET A 1 13.20 -14.18 -4.27
CA MET A 1 13.95 -13.40 -3.28
C MET A 1 13.05 -13.17 -2.07
N GLN A 2 13.53 -13.45 -0.85
CA GLN A 2 12.68 -13.40 0.36
C GLN A 2 12.00 -12.03 0.59
N TRP A 3 12.68 -10.93 0.25
CA TRP A 3 12.10 -9.59 0.35
C TRP A 3 10.93 -9.38 -0.64
N LEU A 4 11.11 -9.76 -1.92
CA LEU A 4 10.04 -9.65 -2.93
C LEU A 4 8.81 -10.46 -2.55
N ASP A 5 9.01 -11.67 -2.03
CA ASP A 5 7.91 -12.54 -1.61
C ASP A 5 7.20 -11.98 -0.37
N ALA A 6 7.96 -11.49 0.62
CA ALA A 6 7.40 -10.83 1.79
C ALA A 6 6.63 -9.55 1.43
N PHE A 7 7.13 -8.76 0.47
CA PHE A 7 6.48 -7.53 0.01
C PHE A 7 5.17 -7.84 -0.72
N LYS A 8 5.17 -8.85 -1.61
CA LYS A 8 3.94 -9.36 -2.26
C LYS A 8 2.89 -9.78 -1.23
N ILE A 9 3.28 -10.57 -0.22
CA ILE A 9 2.37 -11.01 0.84
C ILE A 9 1.83 -9.81 1.63
N ALA A 10 2.69 -8.86 1.99
CA ALA A 10 2.29 -7.66 2.73
C ALA A 10 1.30 -6.80 1.91
N LEU A 11 1.50 -6.72 0.60
CA LEU A 11 0.62 -6.01 -0.32
C LEU A 11 -0.75 -6.68 -0.45
N ILE A 12 -0.79 -8.01 -0.67
CA ILE A 12 -2.04 -8.79 -0.77
C ILE A 12 -2.83 -8.73 0.54
N THR A 13 -2.16 -8.86 1.67
CA THR A 13 -2.78 -8.77 3.01
C THR A 13 -3.07 -7.33 3.44
N GLN A 14 -2.64 -6.34 2.64
CA GLN A 14 -2.75 -4.91 2.91
C GLN A 14 -2.22 -4.54 4.31
N ASN A 15 -1.15 -5.20 4.72
CA ASN A 15 -0.46 -4.96 5.99
C ASN A 15 0.53 -3.79 5.82
N TRP A 16 0.03 -2.56 5.95
CA TRP A 16 0.80 -1.33 5.72
C TRP A 16 2.00 -1.19 6.64
N GLN A 17 1.90 -1.63 7.90
CA GLN A 17 3.03 -1.65 8.82
C GLN A 17 4.16 -2.54 8.27
N ARG A 18 3.81 -3.72 7.76
CA ARG A 18 4.80 -4.62 7.18
C ARG A 18 5.41 -4.08 5.88
N ILE A 19 4.61 -3.37 5.08
CA ILE A 19 5.10 -2.68 3.87
C ILE A 19 6.12 -1.59 4.25
N GLU A 20 5.84 -0.80 5.28
CA GLU A 20 6.75 0.24 5.79
C GLU A 20 8.06 -0.37 6.31
N GLU A 21 7.98 -1.41 7.15
CA GLU A 21 9.17 -2.14 7.63
C GLU A 21 10.03 -2.69 6.48
N LEU A 22 9.40 -3.22 5.43
CA LEU A 22 10.10 -3.74 4.26
C LEU A 22 10.68 -2.63 3.38
N ASN A 23 10.03 -1.47 3.32
CA ASN A 23 10.52 -0.30 2.59
C ASN A 23 11.77 0.30 3.28
N ASP A 24 11.77 0.36 4.61
CA ASP A 24 12.93 0.83 5.38
C ASP A 24 14.12 -0.15 5.28
N ALA A 25 13.82 -1.44 5.09
CA ALA A 25 14.80 -2.50 4.88
C ALA A 25 14.97 -2.87 3.39
N LEU A 26 15.07 -1.87 2.51
CA LEU A 26 15.24 -2.11 1.07
C LEU A 26 16.56 -2.86 0.80
N PRO A 27 16.52 -4.05 0.20
CA PRO A 27 17.72 -4.84 -0.07
C PRO A 27 18.46 -4.35 -1.31
N SER A 28 19.70 -4.82 -1.47
CA SER A 28 20.34 -4.81 -2.79
C SER A 28 19.75 -5.93 -3.64
N PHE A 29 19.51 -5.65 -4.92
CA PHE A 29 19.00 -6.62 -5.89
C PHE A 29 20.15 -7.14 -6.75
N GLU A 30 20.21 -8.45 -6.96
CA GLU A 30 21.31 -9.08 -7.68
C GLU A 30 21.08 -9.09 -9.20
N THR A 31 19.81 -9.02 -9.61
CA THR A 31 19.41 -9.09 -11.02
C THR A 31 18.49 -7.95 -11.42
N LEU A 32 18.53 -7.58 -12.70
CA LEU A 32 17.62 -6.59 -13.27
C LEU A 32 16.15 -7.03 -13.15
N ASP A 33 15.87 -8.33 -13.25
CA ASP A 33 14.51 -8.86 -13.10
C ASP A 33 13.96 -8.60 -11.69
N GLU A 34 14.76 -8.82 -10.65
CA GLU A 34 14.39 -8.51 -9.27
C GLU A 34 14.12 -7.01 -9.08
N MET A 35 14.91 -6.15 -9.72
CA MET A 35 14.70 -4.70 -9.68
C MET A 35 13.37 -4.31 -10.35
N TYR A 36 13.05 -4.89 -11.51
CA TYR A 36 11.78 -4.64 -12.19
C TYR A 36 10.60 -5.15 -11.37
N GLN A 37 10.73 -6.32 -10.74
CA GLN A 37 9.71 -6.84 -9.83
C GLN A 37 9.52 -5.91 -8.63
N ALA A 38 10.60 -5.46 -7.98
CA ALA A 38 10.52 -4.52 -6.86
C ALA A 38 9.84 -3.21 -7.27
N GLN A 39 10.22 -2.66 -8.43
CA GLN A 39 9.61 -1.44 -8.97
C GLN A 39 8.10 -1.60 -9.19
N ALA A 40 7.68 -2.72 -9.81
CA ALA A 40 6.27 -2.99 -10.05
C ALA A 40 5.48 -3.07 -8.74
N LEU A 41 6.01 -3.78 -7.74
CA LEU A 41 5.36 -3.92 -6.43
C LEU A 41 5.24 -2.58 -5.68
N LEU A 42 6.29 -1.75 -5.72
CA LEU A 42 6.26 -0.41 -5.11
C LEU A 42 5.23 0.49 -5.79
N ASN A 43 5.14 0.44 -7.12
CA ASN A 43 4.12 1.19 -7.87
C ASN A 43 2.69 0.73 -7.55
N GLU A 44 2.50 -0.58 -7.39
CA GLU A 44 1.21 -1.14 -6.96
C GLU A 44 0.85 -0.68 -5.54
N ALA A 45 1.82 -0.68 -4.62
CA ALA A 45 1.61 -0.19 -3.25
C ALA A 45 1.17 1.28 -3.23
N ILE A 46 1.80 2.13 -4.04
CA ILE A 46 1.43 3.54 -4.19
C ILE A 46 0.00 3.68 -4.71
N THR A 47 -0.34 2.92 -5.75
CA THR A 47 -1.68 2.93 -6.35
C THR A 47 -2.75 2.55 -5.32
N LEU A 48 -2.57 1.43 -4.62
CA LEU A 48 -3.49 0.96 -3.59
C LEU A 48 -3.65 1.97 -2.43
N TYR A 49 -2.55 2.61 -2.02
CA TYR A 49 -2.61 3.63 -0.98
C TYR A 49 -3.44 4.85 -1.41
N GLN A 50 -3.27 5.31 -2.66
CA GLN A 50 -4.04 6.42 -3.21
C GLN A 50 -5.54 6.08 -3.29
N GLU A 51 -5.89 4.88 -3.73
CA GLU A 51 -7.27 4.41 -3.80
C GLU A 51 -7.91 4.39 -2.41
N ARG A 52 -7.24 3.82 -1.41
CA ARG A 52 -7.73 3.83 -0.01
C ARG A 52 -7.92 5.24 0.53
N LYS A 53 -6.99 6.16 0.24
CA LYS A 53 -7.11 7.57 0.65
C LYS A 53 -8.36 8.23 0.06
N LEU A 54 -8.69 7.94 -1.21
CA LEU A 54 -9.90 8.45 -1.84
C LEU A 54 -11.18 7.84 -1.24
N GLN A 55 -11.17 6.53 -0.98
CA GLN A 55 -12.29 5.85 -0.32
C GLN A 55 -12.55 6.43 1.08
N LEU A 56 -11.51 6.56 1.90
CA LEU A 56 -11.61 7.14 3.24
C LEU A 56 -12.16 8.57 3.21
N LYS A 57 -11.71 9.40 2.25
CA LYS A 57 -12.22 10.76 2.07
C LYS A 57 -13.73 10.74 1.76
N SER A 58 -14.17 9.84 0.88
CA SER A 58 -15.59 9.67 0.53
C SER A 58 -16.42 9.24 1.74
N GLU A 59 -15.94 8.26 2.51
CA GLU A 59 -16.61 7.79 3.72
C GLU A 59 -16.73 8.89 4.79
N MET A 60 -15.65 9.66 5.01
CA MET A 60 -15.70 10.82 5.91
C MET A 60 -16.71 11.87 5.47
N GLN A 61 -16.81 12.16 4.16
CA GLN A 61 -17.80 13.09 3.64
C GLN A 61 -19.23 12.59 3.87
N LYS A 62 -19.49 11.30 3.64
CA LYS A 62 -20.78 10.66 3.93
C LYS A 62 -21.11 10.77 5.42
N ASN A 63 -20.17 10.40 6.30
CA ASN A 63 -20.35 10.48 7.75
C ASN A 63 -20.65 11.91 8.22
N ARG A 64 -19.92 12.91 7.72
CA ARG A 64 -20.18 14.33 8.00
C ARG A 64 -21.57 14.78 7.56
N LYS A 65 -22.03 14.36 6.38
CA LYS A 65 -23.39 14.64 5.92
C LYS A 65 -24.43 14.00 6.84
N THR A 66 -24.28 12.71 7.14
CA THR A 66 -25.19 11.99 8.05
C THR A 66 -25.28 12.69 9.42
N LYS A 67 -24.15 13.09 10.01
CA LYS A 67 -24.15 13.85 11.27
C LYS A 67 -24.90 15.18 11.17
N LYS A 68 -24.82 15.89 10.04
CA LYS A 68 -25.56 17.14 9.80
C LYS A 68 -27.07 16.94 9.64
N TYR A 69 -27.52 15.76 9.20
CA TYR A 69 -28.95 15.45 9.07
C TYR A 69 -29.57 14.93 10.36
N LEU A 70 -28.76 14.39 11.27
CA LEU A 70 -29.20 13.84 12.57
C LEU A 70 -29.11 14.85 13.73
N ALA A 71 -28.56 16.05 13.49
CA ALA A 71 -28.47 17.16 14.44
C ALA A 71 -29.45 18.27 14.02
#